data_AF-A0A651E7Y7-F1
#
_entry.id   AF-A0A651E7Y7-F1
#
_cell.length_a   1.000
_cell.length_b   1.000
_cell.length_c   1.000
_cell.angle_alpha   90.00
_cell.angle_beta   90.00
_cell.angle_gamma   90.00
#
_symmetry.space_group_name_H-M   'P 1'
#
loop_
_entity.id
_entity.type
_entity.pdbx_description
1 polymer ?
#
loop_
_entity_poly.entity_id
_entity_poly.type
_entity_poly.pdbx_seq_one_letter_code
_entity_poly.pdbx_strand_id
1 'polypeptide(L)'
;MPGRVGQDVATLVGQRVFGIAPGYEDLVDHDDLRRDPALGAALWRIEARRPGLAPLAGESTLNRLEHAPQEGSGGPDRCRRIGNEPAAIGALVVALFLITWTLPETSGSGRFGVIPSR
;
A
#
# COMPACT_ATOMS: atom_id res chain seq x y z
N MET A 1 13.97 23.24 8.10
CA MET A 1 14.27 22.51 6.84
C MET A 1 13.56 21.16 6.89
N PRO A 2 12.43 20.92 6.18
CA PRO A 2 11.74 19.65 6.31
C PRO A 2 12.44 18.60 5.43
N GLY A 3 12.87 17.50 6.05
CA GLY A 3 13.47 16.36 5.36
C GLY A 3 12.49 15.74 4.38
N ARG A 4 12.86 15.69 3.09
CA ARG A 4 12.10 14.96 2.08
C ARG A 4 12.12 13.47 2.43
N VAL A 5 10.95 12.89 2.68
CA VAL A 5 10.76 11.45 2.91
C VAL A 5 10.97 10.75 1.56
N GLY A 6 12.08 10.02 1.42
CA GLY A 6 12.48 9.31 0.20
C GLY A 6 11.88 7.90 0.14
N GLN A 7 10.62 7.82 -0.28
CA GLN A 7 9.94 6.56 -0.55
C GLN A 7 9.67 6.50 -2.05
N ASP A 8 10.05 5.40 -2.69
CA ASP A 8 9.79 5.19 -4.12
C ASP A 8 8.29 4.95 -4.32
N VAL A 9 7.75 5.35 -5.48
CA VAL A 9 6.30 5.25 -5.76
C VAL A 9 5.80 3.81 -5.62
N ALA A 10 6.58 2.85 -6.11
CA ALA A 10 6.28 1.43 -5.97
C ALA A 10 6.16 0.99 -4.50
N THR A 11 6.98 1.54 -3.60
CA THR A 11 6.87 1.28 -2.16
C THR A 11 5.58 1.87 -1.59
N LEU A 12 5.21 3.10 -1.97
CA LEU A 12 3.99 3.74 -1.46
C LEU A 12 2.73 3.01 -1.93
N VAL A 13 2.68 2.63 -3.21
CA VAL A 13 1.57 1.84 -3.77
C VAL A 13 1.53 0.45 -3.14
N GLY A 14 2.68 -0.23 -3.04
CA GLY A 14 2.79 -1.52 -2.37
C GLY A 14 2.31 -1.45 -0.93
N GLN A 15 2.74 -0.43 -0.17
CA GLN A 15 2.34 -0.24 1.22
C GLN A 15 0.82 -0.13 1.38
N ARG A 16 0.12 0.50 0.43
CA ARG A 16 -1.34 0.53 0.44
C ARG A 16 -1.98 -0.78 0.04
N VAL A 17 -1.50 -1.44 -1.01
CA VAL A 17 -2.02 -2.76 -1.41
C VAL A 17 -1.88 -3.77 -0.26
N PHE A 18 -0.72 -3.83 0.38
CA PHE A 18 -0.45 -4.72 1.51
C PHE A 18 -1.09 -4.26 2.83
N GLY A 19 -1.53 -3.00 2.95
CA GLY A 19 -2.34 -2.52 4.07
C GLY A 19 -3.82 -2.88 3.92
N ILE A 20 -4.37 -2.69 2.72
CA ILE A 20 -5.78 -3.00 2.42
C ILE A 20 -6.05 -4.50 2.47
N ALA A 21 -5.15 -5.34 1.96
CA ALA A 21 -5.33 -6.79 1.91
C ALA A 21 -5.67 -7.45 3.29
N PRO A 22 -4.98 -7.11 4.40
CA PRO A 22 -5.34 -7.58 5.74
C PRO A 22 -6.46 -6.77 6.43
N GLY A 23 -6.97 -5.69 5.82
CA GLY A 23 -8.05 -4.85 6.37
C GLY A 23 -7.62 -3.54 7.02
N TYR A 24 -6.36 -3.11 6.86
CA TYR A 24 -5.89 -1.78 7.28
C TYR A 24 -6.20 -0.74 6.21
N GLU A 25 -7.48 -0.41 6.09
CA GLU A 25 -7.99 0.48 5.06
C GLU A 25 -7.72 1.96 5.41
N ASP A 26 -7.70 2.33 6.69
CA ASP A 26 -7.49 3.71 7.11
C ASP A 26 -6.01 4.11 7.01
N LEU A 27 -5.75 5.32 6.51
CA LEU A 27 -4.40 5.86 6.47
C LEU A 27 -3.81 6.08 7.86
N VAL A 28 -4.64 6.26 8.89
CA VAL A 28 -4.17 6.43 10.28
C VAL A 28 -3.44 5.18 10.79
N ASP A 29 -3.87 3.98 10.37
CA ASP A 29 -3.22 2.70 10.73
C ASP A 29 -1.76 2.67 10.26
N HIS A 30 -1.46 3.37 9.17
CA HIS A 30 -0.12 3.41 8.59
C HIS A 30 0.90 4.19 9.42
N ASP A 31 0.46 5.00 10.39
CA ASP A 31 1.38 5.67 11.31
C ASP A 31 2.01 4.72 12.34
N ASP A 32 1.34 3.59 12.59
CA ASP A 32 1.84 2.45 13.36
C ASP A 32 2.48 1.40 12.44
N LEU A 33 1.79 1.00 11.36
CA LEU A 33 2.28 -0.01 10.41
C LEU A 33 3.60 0.39 9.74
N ARG A 34 3.95 1.68 9.69
CA ARG A 34 5.24 2.10 9.11
C ARG A 34 6.47 1.54 9.83
N ARG A 35 6.28 0.97 11.03
CA ARG A 35 7.29 0.29 11.84
C ARG A 35 7.07 -1.22 11.93
N ASP A 36 6.01 -1.74 11.30
CA ASP A 36 5.72 -3.16 11.29
C ASP A 36 6.80 -3.92 10.48
N PRO A 37 7.51 -4.87 11.09
CA PRO A 37 8.58 -5.60 10.42
C PRO A 37 8.07 -6.58 9.35
N ALA A 38 6.85 -7.11 9.47
CA ALA A 38 6.25 -7.99 8.47
C ALA A 38 5.85 -7.21 7.22
N LEU A 39 5.22 -6.04 7.39
CA LEU A 39 4.94 -5.14 6.27
C LEU A 39 6.24 -4.61 5.64
N GLY A 40 7.22 -4.27 6.46
CA GLY A 40 8.57 -3.90 6.01
C GLY A 40 9.22 -5.02 5.19
N ALA A 41 9.12 -6.28 5.62
CA ALA A 41 9.67 -7.42 4.88
C ALA A 41 8.96 -7.65 3.54
N ALA A 42 7.62 -7.58 3.50
CA ALA A 42 6.84 -7.72 2.27
C ALA A 42 7.23 -6.67 1.20
N LEU A 43 7.61 -5.48 1.65
CA LEU A 43 8.01 -4.35 0.81
C LEU A 43 9.53 -4.24 0.60
N TRP A 44 10.31 -5.19 1.10
CA TRP A 44 11.78 -5.15 1.07
C TRP A 44 12.36 -3.88 1.70
N ARG A 45 11.68 -3.35 2.73
CA ARG A 45 11.99 -2.12 3.46
C ARG A 45 11.88 -2.33 4.97
N ILE A 46 12.76 -3.17 5.51
CA ILE A 46 12.85 -3.45 6.96
C ILE A 46 13.54 -2.30 7.70
N GLU A 47 14.47 -1.60 7.04
CA GLU A 47 15.23 -0.50 7.63
C GLU A 47 14.89 0.85 6.99
N ALA A 48 15.08 1.90 7.78
CA ALA A 48 14.97 3.27 7.31
C ALA A 48 16.13 3.62 6.38
N ARG A 49 15.82 4.27 5.26
CA ARG A 49 16.83 4.80 4.33
C ARG A 49 17.73 5.88 4.95
N ARG A 50 17.29 6.48 6.06
CA ARG A 50 18.05 7.50 6.81
C ARG A 50 17.85 7.30 8.32
N PRO A 51 18.87 7.58 9.14
CA PRO A 51 18.74 7.58 10.59
C PRO A 51 17.61 8.50 11.05
N GLY A 52 16.83 8.04 12.03
CA GLY A 52 15.75 8.83 12.64
C GLY A 52 14.43 8.87 11.85
N LEU A 53 14.31 8.12 10.75
CA LEU A 53 13.03 7.94 10.02
C LEU A 53 12.47 6.53 10.22
N ALA A 54 11.18 6.36 9.95
CA ALA A 54 10.57 5.04 9.84
C ALA A 54 10.98 4.36 8.51
N PRO A 55 11.01 3.02 8.45
CA PRO A 55 11.26 2.27 7.22
C PRO A 55 10.28 2.61 6.09
N LEU A 56 8.99 2.78 6.42
CA LEU A 56 7.90 3.03 5.49
C LEU A 56 7.28 4.43 5.66
N ALA A 57 6.32 4.78 4.79
CA ALA A 57 5.63 6.07 4.82
C ALA A 57 4.57 6.12 5.94
N GLY A 58 4.38 7.30 6.53
CA GLY A 58 3.25 7.56 7.44
C GLY A 58 2.03 8.13 6.71
N GLU A 59 0.95 8.35 7.46
CA GLU A 59 -0.37 8.80 6.99
C GLU A 59 -0.25 10.00 6.03
N SER A 60 0.39 11.09 6.47
CA SER A 60 0.51 12.32 5.67
C SER A 60 1.22 12.16 4.32
N THR A 61 2.09 11.15 4.18
CA THR A 61 2.78 10.87 2.91
C THR A 61 1.89 10.04 1.98
N LEU A 62 1.14 9.08 2.53
CA LEU A 62 0.16 8.28 1.79
C LEU A 62 -1.08 9.11 1.41
N ASN A 63 -1.50 10.03 2.27
CA ASN A 63 -2.59 10.96 1.98
C ASN A 63 -2.28 11.84 0.76
N ARG A 64 -1.01 12.25 0.59
CA ARG A 64 -0.56 12.94 -0.63
C ARG A 64 -0.59 12.06 -1.89
N LEU A 65 -0.44 10.74 -1.74
CA LEU A 65 -0.60 9.79 -2.85
C LEU A 65 -2.08 9.66 -3.24
N GLU A 66 -2.99 9.61 -2.26
CA GLU A 66 -4.42 9.33 -2.49
C GLU A 66 -5.25 10.57 -2.88
N HIS A 67 -4.96 11.74 -2.30
CA HIS A 67 -5.83 12.93 -2.41
C HIS A 67 -5.31 13.97 -3.41
N ALA A 68 -4.66 13.54 -4.48
CA ALA A 68 -4.29 14.43 -5.58
C ALA A 68 -5.55 14.91 -6.34
N PRO A 69 -5.78 16.24 -6.51
CA PRO A 69 -6.91 16.79 -7.24
C PRO A 69 -7.19 16.10 -8.60
N GLN A 70 -8.47 15.87 -8.90
CA GLN A 70 -8.92 15.55 -10.25
C GLN A 70 -8.76 16.77 -11.17
N GLU A 71 -8.49 16.51 -12.44
CA GLU A 71 -8.41 17.56 -13.47
C GLU A 71 -9.64 18.48 -13.39
N GLY A 72 -9.42 19.79 -13.19
CA GLY A 72 -10.47 20.80 -13.01
C GLY A 72 -10.34 21.69 -11.76
N SER A 73 -9.46 21.36 -10.81
CA SER A 73 -9.18 22.22 -9.66
C SER A 73 -8.09 23.24 -10.02
N GLY A 74 -8.49 24.46 -10.43
CA GLY A 74 -7.62 25.47 -11.03
C GLY A 74 -6.43 25.97 -10.20
N GLY A 75 -5.29 25.28 -10.29
CA GLY A 75 -3.98 25.77 -9.84
C GLY A 75 -2.83 24.77 -10.09
N PRO A 76 -1.56 25.22 -10.19
CA PRO A 76 -0.41 24.33 -10.36
C PRO A 76 -0.21 23.46 -9.11
N ASP A 77 -0.43 22.16 -9.28
CA ASP A 77 -0.65 21.22 -8.20
C ASP A 77 0.67 20.63 -7.67
N ARG A 78 1.11 21.09 -6.49
CA ARG A 78 2.38 20.67 -5.87
C ARG A 78 2.36 19.20 -5.41
N CYS A 79 1.19 18.58 -5.33
CA CYS A 79 0.98 17.25 -4.76
C CYS A 79 0.71 16.16 -5.82
N ARG A 80 0.21 16.50 -7.01
CA ARG A 80 0.02 15.54 -8.11
C ARG A 80 1.25 15.41 -8.98
N ARG A 81 2.27 14.72 -8.46
CA ARG A 81 3.44 14.30 -9.27
C ARG A 81 3.21 12.98 -10.00
N ILE A 82 2.19 12.22 -9.61
CA ILE A 82 1.91 10.85 -10.08
C ILE A 82 0.43 10.78 -10.46
N GLY A 83 0.13 10.49 -11.73
CA GLY A 83 -1.22 10.17 -12.20
C GLY A 83 -1.52 8.68 -12.04
N ASN A 84 -2.81 8.31 -12.00
CA ASN A 84 -3.24 6.91 -11.96
C ASN A 84 -4.38 6.65 -12.96
N GLU A 85 -4.50 5.39 -13.38
CA GLU A 85 -5.60 4.88 -14.20
C GLU A 85 -6.50 3.99 -13.30
N PRO A 86 -7.67 4.47 -12.88
CA PRO A 86 -8.50 3.78 -11.87
C PRO A 86 -9.00 2.42 -12.37
N ALA A 87 -9.28 2.29 -13.67
CA ALA A 87 -9.70 1.04 -14.29
C ALA A 87 -8.59 -0.03 -14.21
N ALA A 88 -7.34 0.36 -14.49
CA ALA A 88 -6.19 -0.54 -14.38
C ALA A 88 -5.93 -0.99 -12.93
N ILE A 89 -6.13 -0.09 -11.95
CA ILE A 89 -6.02 -0.44 -10.52
C ILE A 89 -7.10 -1.47 -10.14
N GLY A 90 -8.36 -1.25 -10.53
CA GLY A 90 -9.45 -2.19 -10.26
C GLY A 90 -9.18 -3.57 -10.88
N ALA A 91 -8.68 -3.61 -12.12
CA ALA A 91 -8.31 -4.85 -12.80
C ALA A 91 -7.16 -5.58 -12.11
N LEU A 92 -6.16 -4.86 -11.60
CA LEU A 92 -5.02 -5.45 -10.87
C LEU A 92 -5.48 -6.19 -9.61
N VAL A 93 -6.40 -5.62 -8.83
CA VAL A 93 -6.91 -6.26 -7.60
C VAL A 93 -7.60 -7.57 -7.93
N VAL A 94 -8.45 -7.58 -8.96
CA VAL A 94 -9.13 -8.81 -9.42
C VAL A 94 -8.13 -9.83 -9.94
N ALA A 95 -7.14 -9.40 -10.72
CA ALA A 95 -6.11 -10.28 -11.26
C ALA A 95 -5.28 -10.92 -10.13
N LEU A 96 -4.84 -10.15 -9.14
CA LEU A 96 -4.10 -10.67 -7.99
C LEU A 96 -4.92 -11.70 -7.20
N PHE A 97 -6.20 -11.41 -6.94
CA PHE A 97 -7.11 -12.34 -6.28
C PHE A 97 -7.21 -13.67 -7.05
N LEU A 98 -7.45 -13.61 -8.36
CA LEU A 98 -7.59 -14.81 -9.20
C LEU A 98 -6.26 -15.57 -9.33
N ILE A 99 -5.12 -14.89 -9.44
CA ILE A 99 -3.80 -15.52 -9.47
C ILE A 99 -3.59 -16.29 -8.15
N THR A 100 -3.79 -15.66 -7.00
CA THR A 100 -3.64 -16.33 -5.70
C THR A 100 -4.61 -17.50 -5.54
N TRP A 101 -5.84 -17.37 -6.04
CA TRP A 101 -6.84 -18.45 -5.96
C TRP A 101 -6.55 -19.63 -6.91
N THR A 102 -5.87 -19.39 -8.02
CA THR A 102 -5.56 -20.43 -9.03
C THR A 102 -4.17 -21.06 -8.85
N LEU A 103 -3.30 -20.48 -8.03
CA LEU A 103 -2.02 -21.08 -7.69
C LEU A 103 -2.25 -22.41 -6.95
N PRO A 104 -1.73 -23.55 -7.45
CA PRO A 104 -1.79 -24.80 -6.72
C PRO A 104 -1.03 -24.63 -5.40
N GLU A 105 -1.62 -25.09 -4.29
CA GLU A 105 -0.96 -25.03 -2.99
C GLU A 105 0.38 -25.78 -3.06
N THR A 106 1.48 -25.04 -3.06
CA THR A 106 2.80 -25.63 -2.97
C THR A 106 3.03 -26.05 -1.53
N SER A 107 2.60 -27.29 -1.24
CA SER A 107 2.94 -28.14 -0.10
C SER A 107 2.59 -27.63 1.31
N GLY A 108 1.49 -28.18 1.86
CA GLY A 108 1.43 -28.54 3.28
C GLY A 108 0.43 -27.76 4.15
N SER A 109 -0.74 -28.37 4.36
CA SER A 109 -1.67 -28.17 5.49
C SER A 109 -2.60 -26.94 5.47
N GLY A 110 -3.87 -27.23 5.13
CA GLY A 110 -5.04 -26.66 5.80
C GLY A 110 -5.94 -25.80 4.92
N ARG A 111 -6.97 -26.42 4.33
CA ARG A 111 -8.12 -25.70 3.74
C ARG A 111 -8.59 -24.61 4.70
N PHE A 112 -8.53 -23.34 4.30
CA PHE A 112 -9.31 -22.30 4.95
C PHE A 112 -10.78 -22.67 4.75
N GLY A 113 -11.38 -23.23 5.80
CA GLY A 113 -12.75 -23.73 5.75
C GLY A 113 -13.69 -22.63 5.29
N VAL A 114 -14.57 -22.97 4.35
CA VAL A 114 -15.82 -22.25 4.12
C VAL A 114 -16.44 -21.99 5.49
N ILE A 115 -16.57 -20.73 5.90
CA ILE A 115 -17.38 -20.35 7.07
C ILE A 115 -18.82 -20.65 6.65
N PRO A 116 -19.49 -21.69 7.20
CA PRO A 116 -20.89 -21.88 6.87
C PRO A 116 -21.69 -20.74 7.51
N SER A 117 -22.42 -19.99 6.69
CA SER A 117 -23.45 -19.08 7.17
C SER A 117 -24.50 -19.86 7.95
N ARG A 118 -24.84 -19.39 9.15
CA ARG A 118 -26.09 -19.78 9.83
C ARG A 118 -27.30 -19.22 9.09
#